data_AF-A0A485AQA8-F1
#
_entry.id   AF-A0A485AQA8-F1
#
_cell.length_a   1.000
_cell.length_b   1.000
_cell.length_c   1.000
_cell.angle_alpha   90.00
_cell.angle_beta   90.00
_cell.angle_gamma   90.00
#
_symmetry.space_group_name_H-M   'P 1'
#
loop_
_entity.id
_entity.type
_entity.pdbx_description
1 polymer ?
#
loop_
_entity_poly.entity_id
_entity_poly.type
_entity_poly.pdbx_seq_one_letter_code
_entity_poly.pdbx_strand_id
1 'polypeptide(L)'
;MSSFIWQAGGDFVKEESGKFSASLNTPEVAEAMTFMRTMMCEKVTQPGAINATTADVIPSFRSGQSGMFFSGPYHIALFDKDPGKDNFEVVPVVGPKGEATLR
;
A
#
# COMPACT_ATOMS: atom_id res chain seq x y z
N MET A 1 -1.62 -3.51 1.75
CA MET A 1 -2.64 -3.58 2.83
C MET A 1 -2.00 -3.71 4.20
N SER A 2 -1.11 -4.68 4.43
CA SER A 2 -0.41 -4.88 5.71
C SER A 2 0.22 -3.60 6.29
N SER A 3 0.95 -2.84 5.47
CA SER A 3 1.58 -1.59 5.88
C SER A 3 0.59 -0.58 6.48
N PHE A 4 -0.62 -0.47 5.93
CA PHE A 4 -1.63 0.47 6.42
C PHE A 4 -2.25 0.02 7.74
N ILE A 5 -2.44 -1.29 7.94
CA ILE A 5 -2.93 -1.85 9.20
C ILE A 5 -1.95 -1.53 10.33
N TRP A 6 -0.66 -1.83 10.13
CA TRP A 6 0.36 -1.54 11.13
C TRP A 6 0.56 -0.04 11.37
N GLN A 7 0.48 0.78 10.32
CA GLN A 7 0.54 2.24 10.44
C GLN A 7 -0.63 2.85 11.22
N ALA A 8 -1.78 2.18 11.26
CA ALA A 8 -2.92 2.55 12.10
C ALA A 8 -2.81 2.00 13.54
N GLY A 9 -1.77 1.21 13.85
CA GLY A 9 -1.55 0.57 15.14
C GLY A 9 -2.27 -0.78 15.31
N GLY A 10 -2.88 -1.31 14.25
CA GLY A 10 -3.54 -2.61 14.26
C GLY A 10 -2.58 -3.75 13.89
N ASP A 11 -3.02 -4.98 14.09
CA ASP A 11 -2.29 -6.18 13.64
C ASP A 11 -3.26 -7.27 13.17
N PHE A 12 -2.76 -8.26 12.43
CA PHE A 12 -3.52 -9.39 11.91
C PHE A 12 -3.85 -10.42 13.00
N VAL A 13 -2.91 -10.60 13.93
CA VAL A 13 -3.02 -11.54 15.05
C VAL A 13 -2.65 -10.85 16.35
N LYS A 14 -3.23 -11.31 17.45
CA LYS A 14 -2.80 -10.97 18.81
C LYS A 14 -2.34 -12.21 19.53
N GLU A 15 -1.27 -12.07 20.29
CA GLU A 15 -0.74 -13.12 21.15
C GLU A 15 -1.16 -12.84 22.59
N GLU A 16 -1.80 -13.84 23.22
CA GLU A 16 -2.18 -13.80 24.62
C GLU A 16 -1.76 -15.11 25.28
N SER A 17 -0.77 -15.05 26.17
CA SER A 17 -0.27 -16.22 26.92
C SER A 17 0.16 -17.39 26.02
N GLY A 18 0.92 -17.11 24.96
CA GLY A 18 1.40 -18.11 24.00
C GLY A 18 0.35 -18.63 23.03
N LYS A 19 -0.86 -18.05 23.02
CA LYS A 19 -1.93 -18.40 22.07
C LYS A 19 -2.18 -17.24 21.12
N PHE A 20 -2.30 -17.56 19.83
CA PHE A 20 -2.63 -16.58 18.79
C PHE A 20 -4.12 -16.59 18.49
N SER A 21 -4.69 -15.39 18.32
CA SER A 21 -6.06 -15.20 17.84
C SER A 21 -6.13 -14.06 16.82
N ALA A 22 -7.16 -14.03 16.00
CA ALA A 22 -7.33 -12.98 14.99
C ALA A 22 -7.59 -11.60 15.63
N SER A 23 -6.99 -10.56 15.06
CA SER A 23 -7.02 -9.18 15.57
C SER A 23 -7.63 -8.18 14.55
N LEU A 24 -8.31 -8.69 13.53
CA LEU A 24 -8.85 -7.87 12.44
C LEU A 24 -10.08 -7.02 12.81
N ASN A 25 -10.77 -7.32 13.92
CA ASN A 25 -11.95 -6.59 14.37
C ASN A 25 -11.61 -5.57 15.46
N THR A 26 -10.77 -4.60 15.12
CA THR A 26 -10.31 -3.53 16.02
C THR A 26 -10.55 -2.16 15.37
N PRO A 27 -10.70 -1.08 16.17
CA PRO A 27 -10.84 0.28 15.64
C PRO A 27 -9.68 0.69 14.70
N GLU A 28 -8.46 0.25 15.00
CA GLU A 28 -7.25 0.54 14.23
C GLU A 28 -7.31 -0.12 12.84
N VAL A 29 -7.75 -1.38 12.76
CA VAL A 29 -7.93 -2.07 11.46
C VAL A 29 -9.08 -1.45 10.68
N ALA A 30 -10.17 -1.04 11.35
CA ALA A 30 -11.27 -0.33 10.72
C ALA A 30 -10.85 1.03 10.13
N GLU A 31 -9.95 1.76 10.82
CA GLU A 31 -9.35 3.01 10.34
C GLU A 31 -8.58 2.77 9.01
N ALA A 32 -7.69 1.78 8.99
CA ALA A 32 -6.90 1.43 7.80
C ALA A 32 -7.80 1.00 6.61
N MET A 33 -8.81 0.16 6.87
CA MET A 33 -9.74 -0.29 5.84
C MET A 33 -10.61 0.84 5.30
N THR A 34 -11.02 1.76 6.19
CA THR A 34 -11.79 2.96 5.80
C THR A 34 -10.95 3.86 4.90
N PHE A 35 -9.70 4.13 5.25
CA PHE A 35 -8.78 4.91 4.41
C PHE A 35 -8.66 4.33 3.00
N MET A 36 -8.41 3.02 2.89
CA MET A 36 -8.30 2.34 1.59
C MET A 36 -9.61 2.45 0.80
N ARG A 37 -10.75 2.17 1.44
CA ARG A 37 -12.07 2.29 0.81
C ARG A 37 -12.35 3.70 0.31
N THR A 38 -12.01 4.72 1.10
CA THR A 38 -12.18 6.13 0.74
C THR A 38 -11.42 6.47 -0.54
N MET A 39 -10.19 5.96 -0.74
CA MET A 39 -9.46 6.19 -1.99
C MET A 39 -10.21 5.70 -3.23
N MET A 40 -10.88 4.54 -3.14
CA MET A 40 -11.72 4.05 -4.24
C MET A 40 -13.00 4.87 -4.40
N CYS A 41 -13.65 5.24 -3.30
CA CYS A 41 -14.88 6.04 -3.33
C CYS A 41 -14.65 7.46 -3.89
N GLU A 42 -13.52 8.07 -3.56
CA GLU A 42 -13.11 9.40 -4.04
C GLU A 42 -12.47 9.37 -5.43
N LYS A 43 -12.34 8.17 -6.03
CA LYS A 43 -11.79 7.97 -7.38
C LYS A 43 -10.34 8.46 -7.52
N VAL A 44 -9.55 8.37 -6.44
CA VAL A 44 -8.11 8.62 -6.47
C VAL A 44 -7.29 7.36 -6.75
N THR A 45 -7.97 6.23 -6.98
CA THR A 45 -7.38 5.01 -7.54
C THR A 45 -7.75 4.83 -9.02
N GLN A 46 -6.95 4.08 -9.77
CA GLN A 46 -7.28 3.73 -11.15
C GLN A 46 -8.64 3.02 -11.29
N PRO A 47 -9.40 3.25 -12.38
CA PRO A 47 -10.61 2.51 -12.68
C PRO A 47 -10.35 0.99 -12.68
N GLY A 48 -11.21 0.22 -12.01
CA GLY A 48 -11.08 -1.23 -11.95
C GLY A 48 -9.97 -1.76 -11.04
N ALA A 49 -9.30 -0.89 -10.25
CA ALA A 49 -8.21 -1.30 -9.36
C ALA A 49 -8.56 -2.46 -8.41
N ILE A 50 -9.83 -2.63 -8.04
CA ILE A 50 -10.30 -3.74 -7.19
C ILE A 50 -10.13 -5.12 -7.84
N ASN A 51 -10.13 -5.19 -9.17
CA ASN A 51 -9.99 -6.44 -9.94
C ASN A 51 -8.59 -6.62 -10.52
N ALA A 52 -7.68 -5.66 -10.31
CA ALA A 52 -6.36 -5.67 -10.89
C ALA A 52 -5.36 -6.41 -10.00
N THR A 53 -4.49 -7.21 -10.61
CA THR A 53 -3.29 -7.73 -9.95
C THR A 53 -2.15 -6.71 -10.02
N THR A 54 -1.09 -6.91 -9.24
CA THR A 54 0.12 -6.09 -9.34
C THR A 54 0.71 -6.09 -10.75
N ALA A 55 0.62 -7.20 -11.49
CA ALA A 55 1.14 -7.26 -12.85
C ALA A 55 0.35 -6.36 -13.82
N ASP A 56 -0.98 -6.31 -13.65
CA ASP A 56 -1.87 -5.54 -14.51
C ASP A 56 -1.65 -4.02 -14.40
N VAL A 57 -1.20 -3.55 -13.23
CA VAL A 57 -1.03 -2.12 -12.95
C VAL A 57 0.34 -1.55 -13.32
N ILE A 58 1.36 -2.38 -13.55
CA ILE A 58 2.72 -1.93 -13.92
C ILE A 58 2.70 -1.03 -15.18
N PRO A 59 2.01 -1.39 -16.29
CA PRO A 59 1.99 -0.55 -17.48
C PRO A 59 1.37 0.83 -17.22
N SER A 60 0.41 0.95 -16.29
CA SER A 60 -0.23 2.23 -15.96
C SER A 60 0.73 3.24 -15.32
N PHE A 61 1.69 2.77 -14.51
CA PHE A 61 2.69 3.66 -13.92
C PHE A 61 3.75 4.05 -14.95
N ARG A 62 4.21 3.08 -15.76
CA ARG A 62 5.16 3.31 -16.85
C ARG A 62 4.66 4.34 -17.86
N SER A 63 3.38 4.26 -18.25
CA SER A 63 2.77 5.20 -19.18
C SER A 63 2.40 6.57 -18.57
N GLY A 64 2.63 6.77 -17.27
CA GLY A 64 2.25 7.99 -16.55
C GLY A 64 0.75 8.11 -16.26
N GLN A 65 -0.06 7.07 -16.52
CA GLN A 65 -1.48 7.05 -16.19
C GLN A 65 -1.72 7.00 -14.67
N SER A 66 -0.82 6.36 -13.93
CA SER A 66 -0.81 6.33 -12.46
C SER A 66 0.29 7.25 -11.93
N GLY A 67 -0.06 8.21 -11.07
CA GLY A 67 0.92 9.09 -10.43
C GLY A 67 1.69 8.44 -9.28
N MET A 68 1.18 7.37 -8.69
CA MET A 68 1.81 6.64 -7.58
C MET A 68 1.65 5.12 -7.78
N PHE A 69 2.67 4.36 -7.35
CA PHE A 69 2.68 2.91 -7.42
C PHE A 69 3.30 2.30 -6.15
N PHE A 70 2.52 1.55 -5.38
CA PHE A 70 3.00 0.91 -4.17
C PHE A 70 3.64 -0.45 -4.49
N SER A 71 4.97 -0.56 -4.36
CA SER A 71 5.70 -1.77 -4.71
C SER A 71 7.05 -1.91 -4.01
N GLY A 72 7.75 -3.01 -4.28
CA GLY A 72 9.09 -3.28 -3.77
C GLY A 72 10.21 -2.86 -4.74
N PRO A 73 11.47 -2.91 -4.28
CA PRO A 73 12.63 -2.41 -5.03
C PRO A 73 12.92 -3.18 -6.33
N TYR A 74 12.35 -4.38 -6.50
CA TYR A 74 12.50 -5.18 -7.71
C TYR A 74 11.93 -4.52 -8.98
N HIS A 75 11.07 -3.51 -8.86
CA HIS A 75 10.58 -2.74 -10.01
C HIS A 75 11.43 -1.50 -10.36
N ILE A 76 12.42 -1.11 -9.55
CA ILE A 76 13.23 0.09 -9.82
C ILE A 76 13.95 -0.02 -11.17
N ALA A 77 14.60 -1.15 -11.46
CA ALA A 77 15.30 -1.34 -12.73
C ALA A 77 14.36 -1.30 -13.96
N LEU A 78 13.07 -1.59 -13.77
CA LEU A 78 12.06 -1.45 -14.80
C LEU A 78 11.68 0.03 -14.99
N PHE A 79 11.48 0.77 -13.90
CA PHE A 79 11.10 2.18 -13.93
C PHE A 79 12.25 3.11 -14.35
N ASP A 80 13.49 2.74 -14.08
CA ASP A 80 14.69 3.39 -14.61
C ASP A 80 14.72 3.42 -16.14
N LYS A 81 14.17 2.38 -16.79
CA LYS A 81 14.06 2.31 -18.24
C LYS A 81 12.86 3.08 -18.76
N ASP A 82 11.75 3.02 -18.04
CA ASP A 82 10.47 3.61 -18.42
C ASP A 82 9.61 3.76 -17.15
N PRO A 83 9.35 4.98 -16.64
CA PRO A 83 9.40 6.25 -17.36
C PRO A 83 10.78 6.92 -17.45
N GLY A 84 11.81 6.37 -16.80
CA GLY A 84 13.16 6.95 -16.75
C GLY A 84 13.52 7.44 -15.35
N LYS A 85 14.81 7.32 -14.99
CA LYS A 85 15.35 7.65 -13.65
C LYS A 85 14.97 9.04 -13.14
N ASP A 86 14.89 10.02 -14.03
CA ASP A 86 14.62 11.42 -13.65
C ASP A 86 13.11 11.71 -13.53
N ASN A 87 12.25 10.72 -13.81
CA ASN A 87 10.80 10.89 -13.91
C ASN A 87 10.02 10.22 -12.77
N PHE A 88 10.70 9.59 -11.80
CA PHE A 88 10.06 9.06 -10.60
C PHE A 88 10.97 9.15 -9.38
N GLU A 89 10.36 9.09 -8.20
CA GLU A 89 11.06 9.00 -6.92
C GLU A 89 10.49 7.84 -6.09
N VAL A 90 11.32 7.26 -5.22
CA VAL A 90 10.89 6.28 -4.24
C VAL A 90 10.74 6.97 -2.89
N VAL A 91 9.51 7.07 -2.40
CA VAL A 91 9.22 7.63 -1.08
C VAL A 91 8.70 6.56 -0.14
N PRO A 92 9.11 6.56 1.14
CA PRO A 92 8.53 5.68 2.13
C PRO A 92 7.08 6.07 2.43
N VAL A 93 6.21 5.08 2.62
CA VAL A 93 4.84 5.33 3.13
C VAL A 93 4.93 5.46 4.65
N VAL A 94 4.69 6.66 5.17
CA VAL A 94 4.70 6.96 6.61
C VAL A 94 3.27 7.11 7.10
N GLY A 95 2.96 6.45 8.22
CA GLY A 95 1.63 6.43 8.80
C GLY A 95 1.45 7.40 9.96
N PRO A 96 0.20 7.70 10.34
CA PRO A 96 -0.11 8.62 11.44
C PRO A 96 0.34 8.11 12.80
N LYS A 97 0.44 6.79 13.00
CA LYS A 97 0.83 6.16 14.28
C LYS A 97 2.10 5.30 14.18
N GLY A 98 2.88 5.42 13.10
CA GLY A 98 4.14 4.67 13.00
C GLY A 98 5.00 5.00 11.79
N GLU A 99 6.31 5.14 12.04
CA GLU A 99 7.38 5.09 11.04
C GLU A 99 7.67 3.63 10.64
N ALA A 100 6.66 2.85 10.25
CA ALA A 100 6.88 1.51 9.72
C ALA A 100 7.52 1.62 8.31
N THR A 101 8.71 2.19 8.25
CA THR A 101 9.64 2.14 7.15
C THR A 101 10.45 0.88 7.33
N LEU A 102 10.42 -0.01 6.33
CA LEU A 102 11.40 -1.09 6.24
C LEU A 102 12.79 -0.47 6.38
N ARG A 103 13.48 -0.79 7.48
CA ARG A 103 14.93 -0.60 7.61
C ARG A 103 15.66 -1.75 6.93
#